data_AF-A0A926BPH2-F1
#
_entry.id   AF-A0A926BPH2-F1
#
_cell.length_a   1.000
_cell.length_b   1.000
_cell.length_c   1.000
_cell.angle_alpha   90.00
_cell.angle_beta   90.00
_cell.angle_gamma   90.00
#
_symmetry.space_group_name_H-M   'P 1'
#
loop_
_entity.id
_entity.type
_entity.pdbx_description
1 polymer ?
#
loop_
_entity_poly.entity_id
_entity_poly.type
_entity_poly.pdbx_seq_one_letter_code
_entity_poly.pdbx_strand_id
1 'polypeptide(L)'
;MMTKKILAAFMAATICFAPVVAHAQGATKPKITTAMTFAKAGEAWSGIVADRKLLGETIKSGKLSEAHEIAFSIRDAAVTLPYKSGALSPAKKTALEKQVAAVAIIAENIDKYGDAGNAVKTKAEYAKLVKALAAIALLYPANALPASGEKPMSAADKALFLTPGGMYTKADIAANGNASAYRKYAGVVPNHEAKVNTGDAVCPISETKPNPKLIWVVGGKTYTFCCPPCIAEFVQKAKSDPATIQPPEKYVKQ
;
A
#
# COMPACT_ATOMS: atom_id res chain seq x y z
N MET A 1 -11.01 57.98 73.04
CA MET A 1 -12.46 57.87 73.32
C MET A 1 -13.13 57.29 72.08
N MET A 2 -13.62 56.04 72.15
CA MET A 2 -15.06 55.69 72.11
C MET A 2 -15.67 55.92 70.71
N THR A 3 -16.36 55.00 70.01
CA THR A 3 -16.83 53.64 70.29
C THR A 3 -17.32 53.01 68.97
N LYS A 4 -17.24 51.69 68.89
CA LYS A 4 -17.95 50.73 68.02
C LYS A 4 -19.25 51.24 67.35
N LYS A 5 -19.51 50.81 66.11
CA LYS A 5 -20.70 50.00 65.78
C LYS A 5 -20.39 48.97 64.68
N ILE A 6 -20.69 47.72 65.02
CA ILE A 6 -20.73 46.52 64.18
C ILE A 6 -22.12 46.51 63.51
N LEU A 7 -22.17 46.22 62.21
CA LEU A 7 -23.36 45.70 61.56
C LEU A 7 -22.94 44.57 60.62
N ALA A 8 -23.42 43.37 60.93
CA ALA A 8 -23.34 42.19 60.08
C ALA A 8 -24.64 42.08 59.26
N ALA A 9 -24.53 41.74 57.98
CA ALA A 9 -25.66 41.17 57.22
C ALA A 9 -25.17 40.38 55.99
N PHE A 10 -25.26 39.06 56.10
CA PHE A 10 -25.57 38.05 55.08
C PHE A 10 -25.31 38.38 53.59
N MET A 11 -24.26 37.76 53.03
CA MET A 11 -24.16 37.51 51.59
C MET A 11 -24.80 36.15 51.26
N ALA A 12 -25.87 36.18 50.46
CA ALA A 12 -26.42 35.02 49.80
C ALA A 12 -25.53 34.63 48.61
N ALA A 13 -24.96 33.43 48.62
CA ALA A 13 -24.19 32.89 47.51
C ALA A 13 -25.13 32.25 46.48
N THR A 14 -25.48 33.02 45.44
CA THR A 14 -26.16 32.50 44.26
C THR A 14 -25.15 31.81 43.35
N ILE A 15 -25.13 30.48 43.33
CA ILE A 15 -24.33 29.69 42.39
C ILE A 15 -25.06 29.70 41.04
N CYS A 16 -24.61 30.55 40.12
CA CYS A 16 -25.01 30.49 38.73
C CYS A 16 -24.30 29.31 38.06
N PHE A 17 -25.02 28.21 37.81
CA PHE A 17 -24.59 27.18 36.87
C PHE A 17 -24.72 27.74 35.45
N ALA A 18 -23.59 28.08 34.82
CA ALA A 18 -23.54 28.33 33.38
C ALA A 18 -23.62 26.99 32.63
N PRO A 19 -24.43 26.88 31.56
CA PRO A 19 -24.42 25.70 30.70
C PRO A 19 -23.08 25.63 29.96
N VAL A 20 -22.35 24.53 30.16
CA VAL A 20 -21.18 24.17 29.36
C VAL A 20 -21.66 23.86 27.95
N VAL A 21 -21.57 24.84 27.05
CA VAL A 21 -21.74 24.61 25.61
C VAL A 21 -20.49 23.89 25.14
N ALA A 22 -20.60 22.56 24.98
CA ALA A 22 -19.59 21.74 24.34
C ALA A 22 -19.37 22.27 22.91
N HIS A 23 -18.28 23.00 22.70
CA HIS A 23 -17.78 23.32 21.37
C HIS A 23 -17.33 22.00 20.74
N ALA A 24 -18.19 21.45 19.87
CA ALA A 24 -17.79 20.44 18.91
C ALA A 24 -16.65 21.02 18.08
N GLN A 25 -15.43 20.56 18.36
CA GLN A 25 -14.26 20.85 17.55
C GLN A 25 -14.58 20.41 16.13
N GLY A 26 -14.63 21.38 15.21
CA GLY A 26 -14.89 21.14 13.80
C GLY A 26 -13.93 20.09 13.28
N ALA A 27 -14.47 18.93 12.89
CA ALA A 27 -13.72 17.93 12.15
C ALA A 27 -13.20 18.61 10.88
N THR A 28 -11.89 18.90 10.86
CA THR A 28 -11.23 19.45 9.69
C THR A 28 -11.36 18.42 8.57
N LYS A 29 -12.05 18.79 7.49
CA LYS A 29 -12.19 17.93 6.31
C LYS A 29 -10.79 17.47 5.90
N PRO A 30 -10.56 16.15 5.70
CA PRO A 30 -9.24 15.64 5.36
C PRO A 30 -8.75 16.31 4.07
N LYS A 31 -7.58 16.93 4.14
CA LYS A 31 -6.93 17.60 3.01
C LYS A 31 -6.62 16.54 1.95
N ILE A 32 -7.38 16.52 0.86
CA ILE A 32 -7.16 15.60 -0.26
C ILE A 32 -5.75 15.84 -0.80
N THR A 33 -4.90 14.82 -0.68
CA THR A 33 -3.54 14.88 -1.25
C THR A 33 -3.60 14.62 -2.74
N THR A 34 -2.67 15.20 -3.51
CA THR A 34 -2.53 14.98 -4.95
C THR A 34 -2.48 13.50 -5.34
N ALA A 35 -1.95 12.64 -4.47
CA ALA A 35 -1.92 11.19 -4.66
C ALA A 35 -3.31 10.53 -4.53
N MET A 36 -4.16 11.01 -3.62
CA MET A 36 -5.54 10.52 -3.47
C MET A 36 -6.40 10.89 -4.69
N THR A 37 -6.07 11.98 -5.38
CA THR A 37 -6.78 12.44 -6.58
C THR A 37 -6.69 11.45 -7.76
N PHE A 38 -5.61 10.65 -7.84
CA PHE A 38 -5.36 9.69 -8.92
C PHE A 38 -5.47 8.23 -8.48
N ALA A 39 -6.05 7.94 -7.31
CA ALA A 39 -6.09 6.58 -6.76
C ALA A 39 -6.70 5.55 -7.72
N LYS A 40 -7.79 5.90 -8.42
CA LYS A 40 -8.44 5.02 -9.41
C LYS A 40 -7.55 4.76 -10.62
N ALA A 41 -6.81 5.77 -11.10
CA ALA A 41 -5.86 5.61 -12.20
C ALA A 41 -4.66 4.74 -11.75
N GLY A 42 -4.18 4.93 -10.53
CA GLY A 42 -3.11 4.12 -9.94
C GLY A 42 -3.48 2.64 -9.80
N GLU A 43 -4.74 2.31 -9.51
CA GLU A 43 -5.23 0.91 -9.48
C GLU A 43 -5.17 0.28 -10.87
N ALA A 44 -5.74 0.93 -11.90
CA ALA A 44 -5.67 0.44 -13.27
C ALA A 44 -4.22 0.32 -13.77
N TRP A 45 -3.37 1.28 -13.41
CA TRP A 45 -1.96 1.29 -13.76
C TRP A 45 -1.17 0.13 -13.15
N SER A 46 -1.59 -0.37 -11.98
CA SER A 46 -0.93 -1.53 -11.37
C SER A 46 -1.06 -2.76 -12.26
N GLY A 47 -2.27 -3.04 -12.78
CA GLY A 47 -2.48 -4.11 -13.74
C GLY A 47 -1.59 -3.98 -14.97
N ILE A 48 -1.55 -2.77 -15.56
CA ILE A 48 -0.69 -2.45 -16.72
C ILE A 48 0.78 -2.78 -16.45
N VAL A 49 1.31 -2.41 -15.28
CA VAL A 49 2.73 -2.66 -14.97
C VAL A 49 3.00 -4.15 -14.72
N ALA A 50 2.04 -4.89 -14.14
CA ALA A 50 2.17 -6.34 -13.91
C ALA A 50 2.15 -7.09 -15.24
N ASP A 51 1.15 -6.81 -16.07
CA ASP A 51 1.01 -7.43 -17.38
C ASP A 51 2.18 -7.08 -18.30
N ARG A 52 2.69 -5.84 -18.25
CA ARG A 52 3.92 -5.48 -18.97
C ARG A 52 5.10 -6.35 -18.56
N LYS A 53 5.27 -6.61 -17.25
CA LYS A 53 6.35 -7.48 -16.76
C LYS A 53 6.15 -8.91 -17.27
N LEU A 54 4.94 -9.45 -17.13
CA LEU A 54 4.59 -10.79 -17.59
C LEU A 54 4.77 -10.96 -19.10
N LEU A 55 4.37 -9.98 -19.90
CA LEU A 55 4.57 -9.96 -21.34
C LEU A 55 6.06 -10.00 -21.70
N GLY A 56 6.89 -9.21 -21.01
CA GLY A 56 8.33 -9.26 -21.17
C GLY A 56 8.94 -10.63 -20.87
N GLU A 57 8.45 -11.33 -19.84
CA GLU A 57 8.87 -12.69 -19.48
C GLU A 57 8.39 -13.74 -20.51
N THR A 58 7.16 -13.59 -21.00
CA THR A 58 6.54 -14.43 -22.02
C THR A 58 7.32 -14.34 -23.35
N ILE A 59 7.66 -13.12 -23.78
CA ILE A 59 8.48 -12.91 -24.99
C ILE A 59 9.91 -13.46 -24.80
N LYS A 60 10.50 -13.29 -23.61
CA LYS A 60 11.85 -13.82 -23.31
C LYS A 60 11.90 -15.35 -23.32
N SER A 61 10.83 -16.00 -22.87
CA SER A 61 10.70 -17.46 -22.85
C SER A 61 10.28 -18.06 -24.21
N GLY A 62 10.08 -17.24 -25.23
CA GLY A 62 9.75 -17.70 -26.58
C GLY A 62 8.29 -18.11 -26.77
N LYS A 63 7.42 -17.86 -25.78
CA LYS A 63 5.99 -18.16 -25.81
C LYS A 63 5.21 -17.11 -26.62
N LEU A 64 5.59 -16.93 -27.88
CA LEU A 64 5.12 -15.79 -28.69
C LEU A 64 3.62 -15.83 -28.99
N SER A 65 3.02 -17.02 -29.12
CA SER A 65 1.57 -17.19 -29.31
C SER A 65 0.75 -16.88 -28.06
N GLU A 66 1.37 -16.75 -26.88
CA GLU A 66 0.70 -16.33 -25.64
C GLU A 66 0.80 -14.80 -25.43
N ALA A 67 1.59 -14.11 -26.27
CA ALA A 67 1.89 -12.69 -26.08
C ALA A 67 0.68 -11.79 -26.32
N HIS A 68 -0.25 -12.17 -27.20
CA HIS A 68 -1.42 -11.36 -27.53
C HIS A 68 -2.38 -11.20 -26.35
N GLU A 69 -2.62 -12.27 -25.58
CA GLU A 69 -3.52 -12.24 -24.42
C GLU A 69 -3.09 -11.17 -23.42
N ILE A 70 -1.80 -11.14 -23.10
CA ILE A 70 -1.24 -10.19 -22.14
C ILE A 70 -1.20 -8.77 -22.75
N ALA A 71 -0.86 -8.64 -24.03
CA ALA A 71 -0.84 -7.35 -24.72
C ALA A 71 -2.24 -6.71 -24.79
N PHE A 72 -3.29 -7.51 -25.00
CA PHE A 72 -4.68 -7.05 -24.98
C PHE A 72 -5.15 -6.71 -23.57
N SER A 73 -4.74 -7.46 -22.54
CA SER A 73 -4.99 -7.04 -21.15
C SER A 73 -4.42 -5.64 -20.84
N ILE A 74 -3.19 -5.37 -21.30
CA ILE A 74 -2.56 -4.03 -21.16
C ILE A 74 -3.36 -2.96 -21.91
N ARG A 75 -3.77 -3.24 -23.16
CA ARG A 75 -4.61 -2.33 -23.98
C ARG A 75 -5.89 -2.00 -23.23
N ASP A 76 -6.60 -3.03 -22.79
CA ASP A 76 -7.92 -2.92 -22.18
C ASP A 76 -7.85 -2.15 -20.86
N ALA A 77 -6.80 -2.37 -20.05
CA ALA A 77 -6.55 -1.55 -18.87
C ALA A 77 -6.21 -0.09 -19.23
N ALA A 78 -5.38 0.13 -20.26
CA ALA A 78 -4.96 1.47 -20.69
C ALA A 78 -6.13 2.31 -21.21
N VAL A 79 -7.08 1.75 -21.95
CA VAL A 79 -8.27 2.47 -22.42
C VAL A 79 -9.18 2.96 -21.30
N THR A 80 -9.06 2.40 -20.09
CA THR A 80 -9.80 2.92 -18.92
C THR A 80 -9.18 4.16 -18.29
N LEU A 81 -7.91 4.47 -18.57
CA LEU A 81 -7.18 5.55 -17.91
C LEU A 81 -7.79 6.94 -18.12
N PRO A 82 -8.24 7.35 -19.33
CA PRO A 82 -8.85 8.67 -19.52
C PRO A 82 -10.00 8.94 -18.56
N TYR A 83 -10.88 7.96 -18.35
CA TYR A 83 -12.03 8.05 -17.43
C TYR A 83 -11.64 8.10 -15.94
N LYS A 84 -10.46 7.58 -15.59
CA LYS A 84 -9.94 7.52 -14.22
C LYS A 84 -9.02 8.71 -13.88
N SER A 85 -8.78 9.61 -14.85
CA SER A 85 -7.78 10.68 -14.76
C SER A 85 -8.37 12.08 -14.88
N GLY A 86 -9.56 12.26 -14.29
CA GLY A 86 -10.32 13.51 -14.35
C GLY A 86 -9.55 14.76 -13.92
N ALA A 87 -8.56 14.62 -13.03
CA ALA A 87 -7.75 15.72 -12.51
C ALA A 87 -6.51 16.09 -13.36
N LEU A 88 -6.25 15.41 -14.49
CA LEU A 88 -5.24 15.87 -15.44
C LEU A 88 -5.69 17.18 -16.12
N SER A 89 -4.72 18.03 -16.47
CA SER A 89 -4.99 19.21 -17.29
C SER A 89 -5.48 18.79 -18.70
N PRO A 90 -6.23 19.65 -19.42
CA PRO A 90 -6.71 19.32 -20.76
C PRO A 90 -5.59 18.85 -21.72
N ALA A 91 -4.46 19.55 -21.74
CA ALA A 91 -3.30 19.16 -22.56
C ALA A 91 -2.77 17.75 -22.21
N LYS A 92 -2.72 17.41 -20.91
CA LYS A 92 -2.29 16.08 -20.45
C LYS A 92 -3.33 15.00 -20.76
N LYS A 93 -4.63 15.32 -20.78
CA LYS A 93 -5.69 14.39 -21.21
C LYS A 93 -5.57 14.06 -22.70
N THR A 94 -5.39 15.06 -23.56
CA THR A 94 -5.15 14.84 -24.99
C THR A 94 -3.88 14.00 -25.24
N ALA A 95 -2.80 14.28 -24.49
CA ALA A 95 -1.59 13.46 -24.56
C ALA A 95 -1.83 12.02 -24.09
N LEU A 96 -2.63 11.81 -23.04
CA LEU A 96 -3.01 10.49 -22.54
C LEU A 96 -3.78 9.70 -23.60
N GLU A 97 -4.81 10.28 -24.20
CA GLU A 97 -5.62 9.65 -25.25
C GLU A 97 -4.77 9.23 -26.44
N LYS A 98 -3.84 10.09 -26.89
CA LYS A 98 -2.90 9.76 -27.96
C LYS A 98 -2.03 8.54 -27.62
N GLN A 99 -1.51 8.46 -26.39
CA GLN A 99 -0.68 7.33 -25.98
C GLN A 99 -1.50 6.05 -25.78
N VAL A 100 -2.74 6.16 -25.28
CA VAL A 100 -3.67 5.03 -25.19
C VAL A 100 -3.99 4.46 -26.57
N ALA A 101 -4.22 5.30 -27.57
CA ALA A 101 -4.40 4.87 -28.95
C ALA A 101 -3.14 4.18 -29.51
N ALA A 102 -1.94 4.69 -29.18
CA ALA A 102 -0.68 4.05 -29.55
C ALA A 102 -0.52 2.66 -28.90
N VAL A 103 -0.88 2.51 -27.62
CA VAL A 103 -0.87 1.21 -26.91
C VAL A 103 -1.77 0.20 -27.62
N ALA A 104 -2.97 0.59 -28.05
CA ALA A 104 -3.88 -0.29 -28.78
C ALA A 104 -3.24 -0.81 -30.09
N ILE A 105 -2.69 0.09 -30.91
CA ILE A 105 -2.02 -0.29 -32.18
C ILE A 105 -0.83 -1.23 -31.91
N ILE A 106 -0.05 -0.95 -30.86
CA ILE A 106 1.11 -1.79 -30.51
C ILE A 106 0.65 -3.18 -30.08
N ALA A 107 -0.45 -3.30 -29.33
CA ALA A 107 -1.00 -4.60 -28.92
C ALA A 107 -1.41 -5.44 -30.13
N GLU A 108 -2.12 -4.86 -31.11
CA GLU A 108 -2.48 -5.53 -32.37
C GLU A 108 -1.24 -5.99 -33.16
N ASN A 109 -0.14 -5.21 -33.13
CA ASN A 109 1.10 -5.62 -33.79
C ASN A 109 1.82 -6.75 -33.02
N ILE A 110 1.78 -6.74 -31.69
CA ILE A 110 2.33 -7.82 -30.86
C ILE A 110 1.59 -9.13 -31.15
N ASP A 111 0.27 -9.06 -31.29
CA ASP A 111 -0.57 -10.17 -31.72
C ASP A 111 -0.16 -10.70 -33.10
N LYS A 112 -0.28 -9.86 -34.13
CA LYS A 112 0.11 -10.20 -35.50
C LYS A 112 1.50 -10.83 -35.62
N TYR A 113 2.49 -10.29 -34.92
CA TYR A 113 3.86 -10.81 -34.99
C TYR A 113 4.11 -12.00 -34.07
N GLY A 114 3.44 -12.07 -32.92
CA GLY A 114 3.49 -13.17 -31.98
C GLY A 114 2.95 -14.46 -32.59
N ASP A 115 1.76 -14.38 -33.19
CA ASP A 115 1.09 -15.50 -33.87
C ASP A 115 1.87 -15.98 -35.10
N ALA A 116 2.56 -15.07 -35.78
CA ALA A 116 3.47 -15.40 -36.86
C ALA A 116 4.84 -15.97 -36.39
N GLY A 117 5.05 -16.15 -35.08
CA GLY A 117 6.32 -16.61 -34.51
C GLY A 117 7.50 -15.65 -34.70
N ASN A 118 7.25 -14.38 -35.06
CA ASN A 118 8.30 -13.42 -35.41
C ASN A 118 8.89 -12.74 -34.16
N ALA A 119 9.79 -13.44 -33.49
CA ALA A 119 10.43 -12.98 -32.25
C ALA A 119 11.05 -11.57 -32.34
N VAL A 120 11.67 -11.24 -33.48
CA VAL A 120 12.35 -9.95 -33.68
C VAL A 120 11.34 -8.81 -33.69
N LYS A 121 10.25 -8.94 -34.46
CA LYS A 121 9.21 -7.92 -34.53
C LYS A 121 8.41 -7.83 -33.24
N THR A 122 8.06 -8.96 -32.61
CA THR A 122 7.38 -8.97 -31.30
C THR A 122 8.20 -8.23 -30.24
N LYS A 123 9.52 -8.47 -30.16
CA LYS A 123 10.42 -7.74 -29.25
C LYS A 123 10.49 -6.24 -29.57
N ALA A 124 10.51 -5.87 -30.85
CA ALA A 124 10.52 -4.48 -31.28
C ALA A 124 9.22 -3.74 -30.88
N GLU A 125 8.06 -4.38 -31.06
CA GLU A 125 6.78 -3.83 -30.62
C GLU A 125 6.67 -3.75 -29.10
N TYR A 126 7.14 -4.76 -28.37
CA TYR A 126 7.21 -4.69 -26.91
C TYR A 126 8.08 -3.51 -26.43
N ALA A 127 9.20 -3.21 -27.09
CA ALA A 127 10.00 -2.04 -26.76
C ALA A 127 9.25 -0.72 -27.02
N LYS A 128 8.41 -0.64 -28.05
CA LYS A 128 7.51 0.51 -28.28
C LYS A 128 6.44 0.61 -27.19
N LEU A 129 5.86 -0.52 -26.78
CA LEU A 129 4.89 -0.57 -25.67
C LEU A 129 5.49 0.02 -24.39
N VAL A 130 6.71 -0.42 -24.03
CA VAL A 130 7.43 0.09 -22.85
C VAL A 130 7.61 1.61 -22.91
N LYS A 131 7.95 2.16 -24.09
CA LYS A 131 8.09 3.61 -24.29
C LYS A 131 6.75 4.36 -24.18
N ALA A 132 5.69 3.82 -24.78
CA ALA A 132 4.35 4.42 -24.69
C ALA A 132 3.85 4.45 -23.23
N LEU A 133 4.02 3.35 -22.49
CA LEU A 133 3.68 3.28 -21.07
C LEU A 133 4.53 4.26 -20.23
N ALA A 134 5.82 4.41 -20.53
CA ALA A 134 6.65 5.41 -19.85
C ALA A 134 6.15 6.85 -20.13
N ALA A 135 5.74 7.14 -21.37
CA ALA A 135 5.17 8.43 -21.73
C ALA A 135 3.85 8.71 -21.00
N ILE A 136 2.98 7.70 -20.84
CA ILE A 136 1.76 7.82 -20.04
C ILE A 136 2.10 8.15 -18.59
N ALA A 137 3.06 7.44 -17.98
CA ALA A 137 3.43 7.65 -16.58
C ALA A 137 3.85 9.10 -16.29
N LEU A 138 4.61 9.71 -17.21
CA LEU A 138 5.09 11.10 -17.09
C LEU A 138 3.98 12.16 -17.12
N LEU A 139 2.76 11.81 -17.56
CA LEU A 139 1.63 12.75 -17.52
C LEU A 139 1.13 12.97 -16.09
N TYR A 140 1.37 12.03 -15.19
CA TYR A 140 0.86 12.07 -13.82
C TYR A 140 1.88 12.72 -12.86
N PRO A 141 1.42 13.31 -11.75
CA PRO A 141 2.32 13.75 -10.69
C PRO A 141 3.16 12.59 -10.16
N ALA A 142 4.33 12.91 -9.59
CA ALA A 142 5.17 11.91 -8.93
C ALA A 142 4.36 11.10 -7.90
N ASN A 143 4.58 9.79 -7.85
CA ASN A 143 3.90 8.83 -6.97
C ASN A 143 2.38 8.66 -7.17
N ALA A 144 1.78 9.29 -8.18
CA ALA A 144 0.35 9.08 -8.50
C ALA A 144 0.10 7.70 -9.13
N LEU A 145 1.07 7.20 -9.91
CA LEU A 145 1.03 5.88 -10.53
C LEU A 145 2.11 4.98 -9.91
N PRO A 146 1.78 3.74 -9.52
CA PRO A 146 2.76 2.83 -8.93
C PRO A 146 3.78 2.35 -9.97
N ALA A 147 5.05 2.28 -9.56
CA ALA A 147 6.14 1.82 -10.41
C ALA A 147 6.20 0.29 -10.55
N SER A 148 5.58 -0.44 -9.62
CA SER A 148 5.49 -1.90 -9.57
C SER A 148 4.03 -2.31 -9.68
N GLY A 149 3.75 -3.29 -10.55
CA GLY A 149 2.39 -3.67 -10.94
C GLY A 149 1.56 -4.40 -9.89
N GLU A 150 2.02 -4.36 -8.64
CA GLU A 150 1.27 -4.89 -7.53
C GLU A 150 0.16 -3.90 -7.18
N LYS A 151 -1.01 -4.43 -6.81
CA LYS A 151 -2.17 -3.63 -6.40
C LYS A 151 -1.74 -2.53 -5.40
N PRO A 152 -2.23 -1.28 -5.54
CA PRO A 152 -1.83 -0.21 -4.63
C PRO A 152 -2.22 -0.59 -3.21
N MET A 153 -1.29 -0.47 -2.26
CA MET A 153 -1.60 -0.66 -0.84
C MET A 153 -2.66 0.34 -0.39
N SER A 154 -3.56 -0.11 0.48
CA SER A 154 -4.53 0.77 1.11
C SER A 154 -3.82 1.88 1.90
N ALA A 155 -4.51 3.00 2.15
CA ALA A 155 -3.94 4.07 2.98
C ALA A 155 -3.59 3.57 4.39
N ALA A 156 -4.41 2.67 4.94
CA ALA A 156 -4.17 2.02 6.23
C ALA A 156 -2.90 1.16 6.21
N ASP A 157 -2.72 0.32 5.19
CA ASP A 157 -1.50 -0.50 5.05
C ASP A 157 -0.25 0.37 4.87
N LYS A 158 -0.34 1.47 4.11
CA LYS A 158 0.77 2.40 3.98
C LYS A 158 1.13 3.03 5.33
N ALA A 159 0.13 3.50 6.08
CA ALA A 159 0.34 4.08 7.40
C ALA A 159 0.94 3.05 8.38
N LEU A 160 0.50 1.80 8.31
CA LEU A 160 0.97 0.74 9.19
C LEU A 160 2.38 0.25 8.82
N PHE A 161 2.68 -0.01 7.56
CA PHE A 161 3.93 -0.67 7.16
C PHE A 161 5.00 0.26 6.62
N LEU A 162 4.64 1.45 6.13
CA LEU A 162 5.60 2.38 5.49
C LEU A 162 5.85 3.68 6.27
N THR A 163 5.22 3.85 7.43
CA THR A 163 5.50 4.97 8.33
C THR A 163 6.17 4.44 9.60
N PRO A 164 7.31 4.99 10.04
CA PRO A 164 7.92 4.62 11.32
C PRO A 164 7.01 4.98 12.52
N GLY A 165 7.20 4.32 13.65
CA GLY A 165 6.57 4.65 14.93
C GLY A 165 6.97 3.66 16.03
N GLY A 166 7.00 4.12 17.29
CA GLY A 166 7.46 3.30 18.42
C GLY A 166 8.82 2.67 18.13
N MET A 167 8.91 1.33 18.25
CA MET A 167 10.13 0.58 17.92
C MET A 167 10.26 0.19 16.42
N TYR A 168 9.25 0.46 15.58
CA TYR A 168 9.29 0.17 14.15
C TYR A 168 9.91 1.34 13.39
N THR A 169 11.14 1.18 12.96
CA THR A 169 12.00 2.24 12.43
C THR A 169 12.03 2.30 10.91
N LYS A 170 12.62 3.36 10.34
CA LYS A 170 12.89 3.42 8.89
C LYS A 170 13.80 2.28 8.41
N ALA A 171 14.75 1.86 9.25
CA ALA A 171 15.65 0.75 8.93
C ALA A 171 14.88 -0.57 8.82
N ASP A 172 13.90 -0.80 9.69
CA ASP A 172 13.03 -1.97 9.63
C ASP A 172 12.19 -1.98 8.35
N ILE A 173 11.61 -0.83 7.97
CA ILE A 173 10.83 -0.70 6.72
C ILE A 173 11.69 -1.08 5.51
N ALA A 174 12.92 -0.58 5.46
CA ALA A 174 13.86 -0.90 4.39
C ALA A 174 14.25 -2.39 4.40
N ALA A 175 14.55 -2.96 5.57
CA ALA A 175 14.87 -4.38 5.74
C ALA A 175 13.71 -5.30 5.34
N ASN A 176 12.47 -4.82 5.50
CA ASN A 176 11.27 -5.52 5.06
C ASN A 176 10.92 -5.29 3.59
N GLY A 177 11.76 -4.57 2.83
CA GLY A 177 11.62 -4.38 1.39
C GLY A 177 10.68 -3.23 1.00
N ASN A 178 10.39 -2.29 1.90
CA ASN A 178 9.46 -1.18 1.67
C ASN A 178 8.07 -1.65 1.19
N ALA A 179 7.59 -2.76 1.75
CA ALA A 179 6.33 -3.40 1.41
C ALA A 179 5.44 -3.61 2.65
N SER A 180 4.15 -3.89 2.44
CA SER A 180 3.29 -4.44 3.48
C SER A 180 3.49 -5.95 3.60
N ALA A 181 3.12 -6.50 4.76
CA ALA A 181 3.14 -7.96 4.96
C ALA A 181 2.25 -8.70 3.94
N TYR A 182 1.07 -8.15 3.64
CA TYR A 182 0.13 -8.72 2.66
C TYR A 182 0.70 -8.78 1.24
N ARG A 183 1.57 -7.83 0.88
CA ARG A 183 2.23 -7.79 -0.42
C ARG A 183 3.43 -8.71 -0.46
N LYS A 184 4.32 -8.64 0.54
CA LYS A 184 5.53 -9.46 0.63
C LYS A 184 5.21 -10.96 0.65
N TYR A 185 4.08 -11.33 1.25
CA TYR A 185 3.67 -12.72 1.46
C TYR A 185 2.36 -13.07 0.76
N ALA A 186 2.04 -12.40 -0.35
CA ALA A 186 0.89 -12.75 -1.17
C ALA A 186 0.97 -14.23 -1.60
N GLY A 187 -0.10 -14.99 -1.34
CA GLY A 187 -0.19 -16.42 -1.68
C GLY A 187 0.59 -17.37 -0.75
N VAL A 188 1.26 -16.88 0.29
CA VAL A 188 1.91 -17.75 1.29
C VAL A 188 0.85 -18.41 2.17
N VAL A 189 0.91 -19.73 2.29
CA VAL A 189 0.01 -20.51 3.15
C VAL A 189 0.30 -20.22 4.63
N PRO A 190 -0.67 -19.73 5.40
CA PRO A 190 -0.54 -19.57 6.85
C PRO A 190 -0.30 -20.92 7.56
N ASN A 191 0.42 -20.90 8.68
CA ASN A 191 0.54 -22.06 9.56
C ASN A 191 -0.11 -21.74 10.91
N HIS A 192 -1.27 -22.31 11.21
CA HIS A 192 -1.98 -22.07 12.47
C HIS A 192 -2.00 -23.31 13.37
N GLU A 193 -0.99 -24.18 13.26
CA GLU A 193 -0.92 -25.39 14.07
C GLU A 193 -0.79 -25.01 15.56
N ALA A 194 -1.83 -25.31 16.35
CA ALA A 194 -1.84 -25.05 17.79
C ALA A 194 -0.94 -26.01 18.57
N LYS A 195 -0.60 -27.16 17.98
CA LYS A 195 0.29 -28.15 18.59
C LYS A 195 1.74 -27.71 18.42
N VAL A 196 2.26 -27.09 19.47
CA VAL A 196 3.64 -26.64 19.59
C VAL A 196 4.28 -27.32 20.79
N ASN A 197 5.47 -27.90 20.65
CA ASN A 197 6.15 -28.55 21.77
C ASN A 197 6.87 -27.51 22.62
N THR A 198 7.07 -27.80 23.91
CA THR A 198 7.92 -26.99 24.77
C THR A 198 9.31 -26.80 24.13
N GLY A 199 9.77 -25.55 24.08
CA GLY A 199 11.02 -25.13 23.44
C GLY A 199 10.89 -24.71 21.97
N ASP A 200 9.81 -25.06 21.28
CA ASP A 200 9.59 -24.64 19.89
C ASP A 200 9.27 -23.13 19.82
N ALA A 201 9.71 -22.48 18.74
CA ALA A 201 9.33 -21.10 18.45
C ALA A 201 7.82 -20.96 18.21
N VAL A 202 7.22 -19.88 18.71
CA VAL A 202 5.80 -19.57 18.54
C VAL A 202 5.61 -18.23 17.83
N CYS A 203 4.47 -18.06 17.17
CA CYS A 203 4.07 -16.76 16.65
C CYS A 203 3.86 -15.78 17.80
N PRO A 204 4.46 -14.56 17.77
CA PRO A 204 4.34 -13.57 18.85
C PRO A 204 2.93 -13.03 19.14
N ILE A 205 1.95 -13.33 18.27
CA ILE A 205 0.57 -12.85 18.38
C ILE A 205 -0.38 -13.98 18.76
N SER A 206 -0.35 -15.09 18.02
CA SER A 206 -1.30 -16.18 18.22
C SER A 206 -0.79 -17.31 19.10
N GLU A 207 0.51 -17.31 19.43
CA GLU A 207 1.19 -18.40 20.16
C GLU A 207 1.12 -19.77 19.46
N THR A 208 0.74 -19.80 18.18
CA THR A 208 0.72 -21.01 17.33
C THR A 208 2.05 -21.20 16.60
N LYS A 209 2.25 -22.36 15.98
CA LYS A 209 3.45 -22.67 15.23
C LYS A 209 3.65 -21.68 14.07
N PRO A 210 4.79 -20.98 13.99
CA PRO A 210 5.01 -20.02 12.91
C PRO A 210 5.25 -20.73 11.57
N ASN A 211 5.11 -19.98 10.47
CA ASN A 211 5.63 -20.39 9.18
C ASN A 211 7.03 -19.77 9.02
N PRO A 212 8.11 -20.57 8.85
CA PRO A 212 9.48 -20.06 8.78
C PRO A 212 9.72 -19.10 7.59
N LYS A 213 8.83 -19.06 6.60
CA LYS A 213 8.90 -18.10 5.47
C LYS A 213 8.32 -16.72 5.83
N LEU A 214 7.49 -16.62 6.87
CA LEU A 214 6.83 -15.38 7.28
C LEU A 214 7.66 -14.66 8.34
N ILE A 215 8.77 -14.08 7.90
CA ILE A 215 9.68 -13.32 8.75
C ILE A 215 9.43 -11.81 8.68
N TRP A 216 9.58 -11.08 9.76
CA TRP A 216 9.47 -9.62 9.74
C TRP A 216 10.47 -8.98 10.69
N VAL A 217 11.07 -7.87 10.25
CA VAL A 217 12.02 -7.11 11.06
C VAL A 217 11.31 -6.00 11.82
N VAL A 218 11.52 -5.92 13.14
CA VAL A 218 11.01 -4.85 14.01
C VAL A 218 12.08 -4.52 15.05
N GLY A 219 12.47 -3.25 15.19
CA GLY A 219 13.53 -2.85 16.11
C GLY A 219 14.87 -3.54 15.83
N GLY A 220 15.19 -3.78 14.56
CA GLY A 220 16.40 -4.48 14.11
C GLY A 220 16.43 -5.98 14.39
N LYS A 221 15.35 -6.57 14.91
CA LYS A 221 15.25 -8.00 15.23
C LYS A 221 14.29 -8.71 14.29
N THR A 222 14.63 -9.95 13.92
CA THR A 222 13.80 -10.78 13.03
C THR A 222 12.86 -11.65 13.86
N TYR A 223 11.57 -11.54 13.58
CA TYR A 223 10.51 -12.34 14.19
C TYR A 223 9.88 -13.25 13.13
N THR A 224 9.31 -14.38 13.55
CA THR A 224 8.64 -15.33 12.66
C THR A 224 7.17 -15.44 13.03
N PHE A 225 6.27 -15.48 12.04
CA PHE A 225 4.83 -15.39 12.25
C PHE A 225 4.08 -16.55 11.60
N CYS A 226 2.87 -16.82 12.07
CA CYS A 226 1.97 -17.80 11.46
C CYS A 226 1.31 -17.29 10.17
N CYS A 227 1.05 -15.98 10.07
CA CYS A 227 0.30 -15.37 8.97
C CYS A 227 0.58 -13.86 8.82
N PRO A 228 0.27 -13.25 7.65
CA PRO A 228 0.40 -11.80 7.46
C PRO A 228 -0.44 -10.92 8.42
N PRO A 229 -1.68 -11.29 8.81
CA PRO A 229 -2.42 -10.55 9.85
C PRO A 229 -1.67 -10.42 11.19
N CYS A 230 -1.00 -11.48 11.65
CA CYS A 230 -0.18 -11.41 12.87
C CYS A 230 1.01 -10.46 12.71
N ILE A 231 1.60 -10.34 11.52
CA ILE A 231 2.63 -9.32 11.27
C ILE A 231 2.02 -7.92 11.41
N ALA A 232 0.82 -7.68 10.86
CA ALA A 232 0.14 -6.39 10.95
C ALA A 232 -0.14 -6.00 12.41
N GLU A 233 -0.70 -6.92 13.19
CA GLU A 233 -1.00 -6.70 14.61
C GLU A 233 0.28 -6.45 15.42
N PHE A 234 1.34 -7.21 15.15
CA PHE A 234 2.62 -7.04 15.83
C PHE A 234 3.28 -5.70 15.50
N VAL A 235 3.26 -5.26 14.24
CA VAL A 235 3.75 -3.93 13.84
C VAL A 235 2.92 -2.82 14.50
N GLN A 236 1.60 -2.99 14.60
CA GLN A 236 0.74 -2.04 15.29
C GLN A 236 1.10 -1.94 16.78
N LYS A 237 1.26 -3.08 17.45
CA LYS A 237 1.66 -3.17 18.86
C LYS A 237 3.05 -2.57 19.10
N ALA A 238 4.02 -2.87 18.23
CA ALA A 238 5.36 -2.29 18.26
C ALA A 238 5.36 -0.75 18.14
N LYS A 239 4.37 -0.19 17.45
CA LYS A 239 4.21 1.26 17.32
C LYS A 239 3.53 1.89 18.53
N SER A 240 2.44 1.30 19.01
CA SER A 240 1.61 1.89 20.06
C SER A 240 2.07 1.56 21.48
N ASP A 241 2.66 0.39 21.68
CA ASP A 241 3.08 -0.11 22.99
C ASP A 241 4.39 -0.94 22.88
N PRO A 242 5.52 -0.31 22.53
CA PRO A 242 6.78 -0.99 22.27
C PRO A 242 7.34 -1.74 23.50
N ALA A 243 6.97 -1.35 24.72
CA ALA A 243 7.45 -1.97 25.95
C ALA A 243 6.97 -3.43 26.12
N THR A 244 5.87 -3.80 25.45
CA THR A 244 5.32 -5.15 25.48
C THR A 244 5.94 -6.11 24.46
N ILE A 245 6.78 -5.59 23.56
CA ILE A 245 7.47 -6.41 22.57
C ILE A 245 8.72 -7.01 23.21
N GLN A 246 8.72 -8.33 23.30
CA GLN A 246 9.83 -9.12 23.83
C GLN A 246 10.85 -9.40 22.72
N PRO A 247 12.10 -9.73 23.04
CA PRO A 247 13.06 -10.16 22.03
C PRO A 247 12.66 -11.55 21.46
N PRO A 248 13.04 -11.89 20.21
CA PRO A 248 12.61 -13.11 19.51
C PRO A 248 12.75 -14.39 20.32
N GLU A 249 13.82 -14.50 21.13
CA GLU A 249 14.16 -15.68 21.92
C GLU A 249 13.17 -15.96 23.06
N LYS A 250 12.30 -14.99 23.38
CA LYS A 250 11.23 -15.15 24.39
C LYS A 250 9.93 -15.69 23.80
N TYR A 251 9.77 -15.68 22.48
CA TYR A 251 8.61 -16.25 21.80
C TYR A 251 8.84 -17.74 21.54
N VAL A 252 8.97 -18.50 22.64
CA VAL A 252 9.08 -19.96 22.65
C VAL A 252 8.04 -20.54 23.58
N LYS A 253 7.50 -21.71 23.24
CA LYS A 253 6.55 -22.41 24.09
C LYS A 253 7.24 -22.85 25.39
N GLN A 254 6.69 -22.45 26.53
CA GLN A 254 7.10 -22.93 27.84
C GLN A 254 6.47 -24.30 28.14
#